data_AF-A0A4Z2E5K1-F1
#
_entry.id   AF-A0A4Z2E5K1-F1
#
_cell.length_a   1.000
_cell.length_b   1.000
_cell.length_c   1.000
_cell.angle_alpha   90.00
_cell.angle_beta   90.00
_cell.angle_gamma   90.00
#
_symmetry.space_group_name_H-M   'P 1'
#
loop_
_entity.id
_entity.type
_entity.pdbx_description
1 polymer ?
#
loop_
_entity_poly.entity_id
_entity_poly.type
_entity_poly.pdbx_seq_one_letter_code
_entity_poly.pdbx_strand_id
1 'polypeptide(L)'
;MIVTSGAVAFGKQRLRHEILLSQSVRQALHSGQNQLKEMSVPVLEARACAAAGQSGLMALYETMFTQYSTCTAQILVTNLDFHDEQKRRNLNSTLHELLRMNIVPIINTNDAVVPPPVPNSDLQGGNVGTA
;
A
#
# COMPACT_ATOMS: atom_id res chain seq x y z
N MET A 1 7.86 -18.33 2.29
CA MET A 1 7.62 -17.06 1.60
C MET A 1 6.16 -16.70 1.75
N ILE A 2 5.86 -15.44 2.08
CA ILE A 2 4.49 -14.94 2.20
C ILE A 2 4.25 -13.89 1.13
N VAL A 3 3.07 -13.92 0.51
CA VAL A 3 2.57 -12.85 -0.36
C VAL A 3 1.44 -12.15 0.36
N THR A 4 1.49 -10.82 0.43
CA THR A 4 0.56 -10.03 1.24
C THR A 4 -0.20 -9.03 0.39
N SER A 5 -1.48 -8.84 0.68
CA SER A 5 -2.33 -7.79 0.11
C SER A 5 -2.97 -6.98 1.24
N GLY A 6 -3.34 -5.72 0.98
CA GLY A 6 -4.16 -4.93 1.92
C GLY A 6 -3.50 -3.67 2.49
N ALA A 7 -2.32 -3.29 2.00
CA ALA A 7 -1.63 -2.06 2.43
C ALA A 7 -2.53 -0.81 2.26
N VAL A 8 -3.25 -0.73 1.14
CA VAL A 8 -4.19 0.36 0.87
C VAL A 8 -5.32 0.42 1.92
N ALA A 9 -5.96 -0.71 2.21
CA ALA A 9 -7.07 -0.76 3.16
C ALA A 9 -6.62 -0.37 4.57
N PHE A 10 -5.51 -0.96 5.02
CA PHE A 10 -4.93 -0.66 6.33
C PHE A 10 -4.51 0.81 6.44
N GLY A 11 -3.83 1.34 5.42
CA GLY A 11 -3.41 2.73 5.43
C GLY A 11 -4.57 3.72 5.32
N LYS A 12 -5.67 3.37 4.65
CA LYS A 12 -6.89 4.19 4.65
C LYS A 12 -7.46 4.34 6.05
N GLN A 13 -7.50 3.27 6.83
CA GLN A 13 -7.95 3.32 8.23
C GLN A 13 -6.98 4.16 9.09
N ARG A 14 -5.68 3.93 8.96
CA ARG A 14 -4.63 4.64 9.70
C ARG A 14 -4.65 6.15 9.41
N LEU A 15 -4.64 6.55 8.14
CA LEU A 15 -4.65 7.97 7.77
C LEU A 15 -5.94 8.68 8.18
N ARG A 16 -7.10 8.00 8.11
CA ARG A 16 -8.35 8.57 8.63
C ARG A 16 -8.28 8.85 10.12
N HIS A 17 -7.74 7.90 10.89
CA HIS A 17 -7.57 8.06 12.32
C HIS A 17 -6.64 9.26 12.64
N GLU A 18 -5.50 9.37 11.98
CA GLU A 18 -4.55 10.48 12.15
C GLU A 18 -5.16 11.85 11.80
N ILE A 19 -5.93 11.94 10.70
CA ILE A 19 -6.59 13.19 10.29
C ILE A 19 -7.62 13.62 11.33
N LEU A 20 -8.45 12.68 11.80
CA LEU A 20 -9.47 12.96 12.80
C LEU A 20 -8.82 13.43 14.11
N LEU A 21 -7.77 12.75 14.58
CA LEU A 21 -7.03 13.17 15.78
C LEU A 21 -6.40 14.56 15.62
N SER A 22 -5.74 14.83 14.49
CA SER A 22 -5.13 16.13 14.21
C SER A 22 -6.16 17.26 14.18
N GLN A 23 -7.36 17.00 13.66
CA GLN A 23 -8.46 17.97 13.63
C GLN A 23 -9.03 18.20 15.03
N SER A 24 -9.26 17.15 15.82
CA SER A 24 -9.73 17.28 17.20
C SER A 24 -8.76 18.07 18.07
N VAL A 25 -7.45 17.82 17.96
CA VAL A 25 -6.41 18.59 18.67
C VAL A 25 -6.41 20.05 18.24
N ARG A 26 -6.49 20.33 16.93
CA ARG A 26 -6.59 21.71 16.43
C ARG A 26 -7.82 22.41 16.98
N GLN A 27 -8.98 21.77 16.98
CA GLN A 27 -10.21 22.37 17.50
C GLN A 27 -10.14 22.64 19.01
N ALA A 28 -9.57 21.72 19.78
CA ALA A 28 -9.37 21.92 21.22
C ALA A 28 -8.50 23.16 21.50
N LEU A 29 -7.43 23.36 20.72
CA LEU A 29 -6.53 24.51 20.82
C LEU A 29 -7.14 25.83 20.30
N HIS A 30 -8.06 25.78 19.33
CA HIS A 30 -8.65 26.96 18.67
C HIS A 30 -10.12 27.20 19.07
N SER A 31 -10.55 26.63 20.20
CA SER A 31 -11.92 26.65 20.74
C SER A 31 -12.49 28.05 21.05
N GLY A 32 -11.73 29.13 20.81
CA GLY A 32 -12.18 30.52 20.87
C GLY A 32 -12.65 31.15 19.55
N GLN A 33 -12.50 30.50 18.39
CA GLN A 33 -12.96 31.04 17.10
C GLN A 33 -14.03 30.16 16.47
N ASN A 34 -15.23 30.74 16.39
CA ASN A 34 -16.48 30.16 15.96
C ASN A 34 -16.46 29.78 14.46
N GLN A 35 -15.96 28.59 14.11
CA GLN A 35 -16.16 27.99 12.79
C GLN A 35 -16.41 26.47 12.94
N LEU A 36 -17.68 26.09 13.04
CA LEU A 36 -18.15 24.73 12.83
C LEU A 36 -18.05 24.41 11.33
N LYS A 37 -16.82 24.24 10.84
CA LYS A 37 -16.59 23.73 9.49
C LYS A 37 -16.83 22.23 9.54
N GLU A 38 -17.84 21.77 8.82
CA GLU A 38 -18.21 20.36 8.66
C GLU A 38 -16.93 19.53 8.45
N MET A 39 -16.66 18.59 9.36
CA MET A 39 -15.46 17.74 9.33
C MET A 39 -15.58 16.73 8.19
N SER A 40 -15.35 17.19 6.95
CA SER A 40 -15.22 16.31 5.80
C SER A 40 -13.85 15.65 5.85
N VAL A 41 -13.84 14.32 5.92
CA VAL A 41 -12.62 13.53 5.74
C VAL A 41 -12.22 13.64 4.27
N PRO A 42 -11.02 14.14 3.93
CA PRO A 42 -10.62 14.29 2.54
C PRO A 42 -10.56 12.91 1.86
N VAL A 43 -10.83 12.90 0.56
CA VAL A 43 -10.62 11.70 -0.26
C VAL A 43 -9.14 11.34 -0.21
N LEU A 44 -8.84 10.17 0.36
CA LEU A 44 -7.47 9.67 0.46
C LEU A 44 -7.08 8.99 -0.84
N GLU A 45 -5.95 9.42 -1.38
CA GLU A 45 -5.36 8.84 -2.59
C GLU A 45 -4.79 7.45 -2.26
N ALA A 46 -5.03 6.48 -3.16
CA ALA A 46 -4.78 5.07 -2.88
C ALA A 46 -3.30 4.74 -2.65
N ARG A 47 -2.37 5.41 -3.34
CA ARG A 47 -0.91 5.22 -3.19
C ARG A 47 -0.42 5.77 -1.86
N ALA A 48 -0.95 6.92 -1.43
CA ALA A 48 -0.70 7.47 -0.11
C ALA A 48 -1.20 6.51 0.99
N CYS A 49 -2.41 5.94 0.82
CA CYS A 49 -2.88 4.88 1.70
C CYS A 49 -1.96 3.66 1.67
N ALA A 50 -1.54 3.18 0.50
CA ALA A 50 -0.66 2.03 0.41
C ALA A 50 0.67 2.25 1.14
N ALA A 51 1.31 3.39 0.90
CA ALA A 51 2.56 3.76 1.56
C ALA A 51 2.39 3.85 3.09
N ALA A 52 1.31 4.48 3.56
CA ALA A 52 1.01 4.60 4.99
C ALA A 52 0.70 3.26 5.65
N GLY A 53 0.11 2.31 4.90
CA GLY A 53 -0.25 1.00 5.44
C GLY A 53 0.86 -0.04 5.33
N GLN A 54 1.79 0.12 4.39
CA GLN A 54 2.87 -0.82 4.15
C GLN A 54 3.78 -1.00 5.36
N SER A 55 4.13 0.10 6.02
CA SER A 55 4.97 0.08 7.23
C SER A 55 4.29 -0.65 8.38
N GLY A 56 2.98 -0.42 8.56
CA GLY A 56 2.19 -1.09 9.60
C GLY A 56 2.02 -2.59 9.36
N LEU A 57 1.78 -3.01 8.11
CA LEU A 57 1.77 -4.42 7.74
C LEU A 57 3.11 -5.08 8.02
N MET A 58 4.22 -4.44 7.66
CA MET A 58 5.54 -5.00 7.91
C MET A 58 5.83 -5.16 9.41
N ALA A 59 5.51 -4.14 10.21
CA ALA A 59 5.65 -4.20 11.66
C ALA A 59 4.82 -5.33 12.30
N LEU A 60 3.60 -5.57 11.78
CA LEU A 60 2.76 -6.68 12.22
C LEU A 60 3.43 -8.03 11.91
N TYR A 61 3.91 -8.23 10.69
CA TYR A 61 4.61 -9.47 10.34
C TYR A 61 5.87 -9.66 11.17
N GLU A 62 6.68 -8.62 11.34
CA GLU A 62 7.89 -8.69 12.14
C GLU A 62 7.58 -9.07 13.59
N THR A 63 6.52 -8.50 14.18
CA THR A 63 6.04 -8.87 15.52
C THR A 63 5.64 -10.34 15.59
N MET A 64 4.86 -10.82 14.62
CA MET A 64 4.37 -12.21 14.58
C MET A 64 5.51 -13.21 14.39
N PHE A 65 6.50 -12.92 13.55
CA PHE A 65 7.62 -13.82 13.27
C PHE A 65 8.71 -13.79 14.34
N THR A 66 8.88 -12.66 15.04
CA THR A 66 9.80 -12.53 16.18
C THR A 66 9.44 -13.50 17.30
N GLN A 67 8.14 -13.80 17.49
CA GLN A 67 7.67 -14.80 18.46
C GLN A 67 8.22 -16.21 18.18
N TYR A 68 8.61 -16.49 16.93
CA TYR A 68 9.19 -17.76 16.50
C TYR A 68 10.69 -17.64 16.21
N SER A 69 11.37 -16.60 16.74
CA SER A 69 12.79 -16.32 16.51
C SER A 69 13.20 -16.33 15.04
N THR A 70 12.27 -15.93 14.16
CA THR A 70 12.45 -15.98 12.71
C THR A 70 12.57 -14.56 12.17
N CYS A 71 13.64 -14.29 11.43
CA CYS A 71 13.81 -13.00 10.76
C CYS A 71 12.94 -12.93 9.50
N THR A 72 12.42 -11.74 9.20
CA THR A 72 11.65 -11.47 7.98
C THR A 72 12.34 -10.42 7.12
N ALA A 73 12.21 -10.51 5.80
CA ALA A 73 12.70 -9.49 4.87
C ALA A 73 11.59 -9.05 3.92
N GLN A 74 11.44 -7.74 3.77
CA GLN A 74 10.45 -7.17 2.87
C GLN A 74 10.95 -7.15 1.43
N ILE A 75 10.10 -7.53 0.49
CA ILE A 75 10.34 -7.41 -0.94
C ILE A 75 9.13 -6.71 -1.57
N LEU A 76 9.38 -5.62 -2.29
CA LEU A 76 8.36 -4.86 -2.99
C LEU A 76 8.51 -5.05 -4.50
N VAL A 77 7.44 -5.43 -5.16
CA VAL A 77 7.42 -5.70 -6.61
C VAL A 77 6.22 -5.04 -7.28
N THR A 78 6.33 -4.74 -8.56
CA THR A 78 5.21 -4.32 -9.40
C THR A 78 4.93 -5.39 -10.46
N ASN A 79 3.76 -5.33 -11.11
CA ASN A 79 3.45 -6.26 -12.21
C ASN A 79 4.49 -6.16 -13.35
N LEU A 80 5.03 -4.95 -13.59
CA LEU A 80 6.04 -4.71 -14.61
C LEU A 80 7.37 -5.43 -14.32
N ASP A 81 7.67 -5.72 -13.05
CA ASP A 81 8.90 -6.41 -12.67
C ASP A 81 8.88 -7.90 -13.02
N PHE A 82 7.68 -8.48 -13.22
CA PHE A 82 7.53 -9.86 -13.67
C PHE A 82 7.60 -10.02 -15.19
N HIS A 83 7.34 -8.95 -15.95
CA HIS A 83 7.43 -8.94 -17.41
C HIS A 83 8.88 -8.82 -17.91
N ASP A 84 9.80 -8.34 -17.07
CA ASP A 84 11.23 -8.23 -17.38
C ASP A 84 11.97 -9.48 -16.86
N GLU A 85 12.57 -10.24 -17.77
CA GLU A 85 13.30 -11.46 -17.43
C GLU A 85 14.49 -11.22 -16.49
N GLN A 86 15.20 -10.10 -16.65
CA GLN A 86 16.35 -9.78 -15.81
C GLN A 86 15.90 -9.45 -14.40
N LYS A 87 14.83 -8.65 -14.25
CA LYS A 87 14.25 -8.36 -12.93
C LYS A 87 13.72 -9.61 -12.25
N ARG A 88 13.05 -10.50 -12.99
CA ARG A 88 12.58 -11.80 -12.47
C ARG A 88 13.74 -12.70 -12.02
N ARG A 89 14.84 -12.75 -12.77
CA ARG A 89 16.06 -13.47 -12.37
C ARG A 89 16.66 -12.88 -11.08
N ASN A 90 16.78 -11.56 -11.00
CA ASN A 90 17.28 -10.87 -9.81
C ASN A 90 16.40 -11.15 -8.58
N LEU A 91 15.08 -11.05 -8.72
CA LEU A 91 14.12 -11.36 -7.66
C LEU A 91 14.28 -12.81 -7.16
N ASN A 92 14.38 -13.77 -8.08
CA ASN A 92 14.61 -15.17 -7.71
C ASN A 92 15.93 -15.38 -6.97
N SER A 93 17.00 -14.70 -7.39
CA SER A 93 18.29 -14.76 -6.72
C SER A 93 18.21 -14.21 -5.30
N THR A 94 17.57 -13.04 -5.11
CA THR A 94 17.36 -12.44 -3.79
C THR A 94 16.53 -13.35 -2.89
N LEU A 95 15.45 -13.93 -3.41
CA LEU A 95 14.60 -14.85 -2.66
C LEU A 95 15.36 -16.10 -2.19
N HIS A 96 16.17 -16.70 -3.06
CA HIS A 96 16.98 -17.86 -2.71
C HIS A 96 18.00 -17.53 -1.62
N GLU A 97 18.66 -16.37 -1.71
CA GLU A 97 19.66 -15.97 -0.72
C GLU A 97 19.02 -15.74 0.66
N LEU A 98 17.87 -15.07 0.72
CA LEU A 98 17.12 -14.87 1.98
C LEU A 98 16.73 -16.20 2.61
N LEU A 99 16.20 -17.15 1.81
CA LEU A 99 15.82 -18.46 2.31
C LEU A 99 17.03 -19.27 2.80
N ARG A 100 18.18 -19.18 2.13
CA ARG A 100 19.44 -19.81 2.58
C ARG A 100 19.91 -19.27 3.93
N MET A 101 19.63 -18.01 4.23
CA MET A 101 19.91 -17.39 5.53
C MET A 101 18.83 -17.65 6.60
N ASN A 102 17.86 -18.54 6.33
CA ASN A 102 16.69 -18.78 7.18
C ASN A 102 15.85 -17.51 7.44
N ILE A 103 15.87 -16.55 6.51
CA ILE A 103 15.05 -15.35 6.56
C ILE A 103 13.78 -15.62 5.74
N VAL A 104 12.62 -15.30 6.30
CA VAL A 104 11.33 -15.44 5.60
C VAL A 104 11.08 -14.20 4.72
N PRO A 105 11.11 -14.32 3.38
CA PRO A 105 10.74 -13.21 2.52
C PRO A 105 9.22 -12.96 2.55
N ILE A 106 8.85 -11.69 2.70
CA ILE A 106 7.49 -11.16 2.66
C ILE A 106 7.37 -10.29 1.41
N ILE A 107 6.71 -10.81 0.40
CA ILE A 107 6.50 -10.14 -0.88
C ILE A 107 5.19 -9.35 -0.83
N ASN A 108 5.25 -8.08 -1.21
CA ASN A 108 4.08 -7.22 -1.38
C ASN A 108 4.18 -6.41 -2.67
N THR A 109 3.04 -5.95 -3.17
CA THR A 109 2.99 -5.04 -4.31
C THR A 109 3.47 -3.65 -3.89
N ASN A 110 4.31 -3.01 -4.69
CA ASN A 110 4.72 -1.63 -4.49
C ASN A 110 3.64 -0.66 -5.00
N ASP A 111 2.45 -0.72 -4.40
CA ASP A 111 1.28 0.07 -4.80
C ASP A 111 1.57 1.58 -4.80
N ALA A 112 2.56 2.05 -4.01
CA ALA A 112 2.95 3.45 -3.96
C ALA A 112 3.48 4.00 -5.30
N VAL A 113 4.03 3.14 -6.17
CA VAL A 113 4.62 3.53 -7.45
C VAL A 113 3.89 2.95 -8.67
N VAL A 114 2.85 2.14 -8.46
CA VAL A 114 2.04 1.60 -9.55
C VAL A 114 1.27 2.76 -10.22
N PRO A 115 1.30 2.89 -11.56
CA PRO A 115 0.50 3.88 -12.27
C PRO A 115 -1.00 3.69 -11.99
N PRO A 116 -1.81 4.77 -12.03
CA PRO A 116 -3.26 4.62 -12.00
C PRO A 116 -3.71 3.68 -13.13
N PRO A 117 -4.80 2.92 -12.94
CA PRO A 117 -5.38 2.14 -14.02
C PRO A 117 -5.62 3.07 -15.21
N VAL A 118 -5.08 2.72 -16.38
CA VAL A 118 -5.47 3.41 -17.61
C VAL A 118 -6.98 3.20 -17.80
N PRO A 119 -7.78 4.25 -18.05
CA PRO A 119 -9.17 4.06 -18.41
C PRO A 119 -9.21 3.14 -19.64
N ASN A 120 -9.96 2.05 -19.58
CA ASN A 120 -10.13 1.14 -20.71
C ASN A 120 -10.66 1.93 -21.91
N SER A 121 -9.80 2.18 -22.91
CA SER A 121 -10.19 2.70 -24.22
C SER A 121 -11.17 1.75 -24.94
N ASP A 122 -11.20 0.48 -24.52
CA ASP A 122 -11.92 -0.61 -25.16
C ASP A 122 -13.44 -0.58 -24.91
N LEU A 123 -13.93 0.34 -24.07
CA LEU A 123 -15.36 0.55 -23.82
C LEU A 123 -15.96 1.72 -24.61
N GLN A 124 -15.18 2.40 -25.47
CA GLN A 124 -15.76 3.25 -26.51
C GLN A 124 -16.25 2.35 -27.65
N GLY A 125 -17.45 1.80 -27.46
CA GLY A 125 -18.16 1.05 -28.48
C GLY A 125 -18.19 1.84 -29.79
N GLY A 126 -17.62 1.24 -30.84
CA GLY A 126 -17.71 1.76 -32.19
C GLY A 126 -19.17 1.95 -32.56
N ASN A 127 -19.54 3.20 -32.84
CA ASN A 127 -20.85 3.53 -33.37
C ASN A 127 -20.90 3.04 -34.82
N VAL A 128 -21.23 1.76 -35.03
CA VAL A 128 -21.56 1.22 -36.36
C VAL A 128 -22.96 1.73 -36.68
N GLY A 129 -23.00 2.94 -37.24
CA GLY A 129 -24.21 3.53 -37.79
C GLY A 129 -24.73 2.65 -38.92
N THR A 130 -25.91 2.07 -38.69
CA THR A 130 -26.79 1.55 -39.72
C THR A 130 -27.31 2.71 -40.57
N ALA A 131 -26.94 2.76 -41.84
CA ALA A 131 -27.70 3.34 -42.93
C ALA A 131 -27.23 2.73 -44.26
#